data_AF-V9QFL6-F1
#
_entry.id   AF-V9QFL6-F1
#
_cell.length_a   1.000
_cell.length_b   1.000
_cell.length_c   1.000
_cell.angle_alpha   90.00
_cell.angle_beta   90.00
_cell.angle_gamma   90.00
#
_symmetry.space_group_name_H-M   'P 1'
#
loop_
_entity.id
_entity.type
_entity.pdbx_description
1 polymer ?
#
loop_
_entity_poly.entity_id
_entity_poly.type
_entity_poly.pdbx_seq_one_letter_code
_entity_poly.pdbx_strand_id
1 'polypeptide(L)'
;MPETRKRLTEKQAQAVVDGATLTKAPDWRETSDWHVTAADGTVLVVVTPSYGGTGVSGRNGWRQHLAALGPNGSRDRHKTREDAAVTGLAAWKRWATAPNRAGAADS
;
A
#
# COMPACT_ATOMS: atom_id res chain seq x y z
N MET A 1 -18.52 5.21 13.02
CA MET A 1 -17.58 4.84 14.10
C MET A 1 -16.26 4.52 13.44
N PRO A 2 -15.14 5.22 13.71
CA PRO A 2 -13.84 4.71 13.23
C PRO A 2 -13.55 3.44 14.03
N GLU A 3 -13.61 2.28 13.37
CA GLU A 3 -13.20 1.03 14.00
C GLU A 3 -11.78 1.22 14.53
N THR A 4 -11.62 1.04 15.84
CA THR A 4 -10.35 1.23 16.51
C THR A 4 -9.42 0.13 16.02
N ARG A 5 -8.57 0.47 15.05
CA ARG A 5 -7.68 -0.46 14.37
C ARG A 5 -6.87 -1.25 15.40
N LYS A 6 -7.01 -2.57 15.44
CA LYS A 6 -6.23 -3.42 16.35
C LYS A 6 -4.76 -3.37 15.93
N ARG A 7 -3.90 -2.90 16.84
CA ARG A 7 -2.44 -2.88 16.62
C ARG A 7 -1.93 -4.31 16.52
N LEU A 8 -1.17 -4.59 15.47
CA LEU A 8 -0.47 -5.87 15.33
C LEU A 8 0.89 -5.79 16.02
N THR A 9 1.34 -6.94 16.54
CA THR A 9 2.76 -7.10 16.92
C THR A 9 3.64 -7.10 15.66
N GLU A 10 4.92 -6.79 15.79
CA GLU A 10 5.85 -6.82 14.66
C GLU A 10 5.92 -8.20 14.00
N LYS A 11 5.85 -9.27 14.80
CA LYS A 11 5.86 -10.66 14.32
C LYS A 11 4.60 -10.97 13.50
N GLN A 12 3.43 -10.54 13.96
CA GLN A 12 2.18 -10.72 13.22
C GLN A 12 2.18 -9.92 11.92
N ALA A 13 2.62 -8.67 11.97
CA ALA A 13 2.73 -7.84 10.77
C ALA A 13 3.73 -8.45 9.76
N GLN A 14 4.86 -8.98 10.23
CA GLN A 14 5.81 -9.65 9.35
C GLN A 14 5.21 -10.88 8.69
N ALA A 15 4.49 -11.73 9.44
CA ALA A 15 3.83 -12.91 8.86
C ALA A 15 2.83 -12.55 7.75
N VAL A 16 2.10 -11.43 7.89
CA VAL A 16 1.21 -10.93 6.84
C VAL A 16 1.99 -10.46 5.62
N VAL A 17 3.12 -9.76 5.81
CA VAL A 17 4.00 -9.33 4.72
C VAL A 17 4.60 -10.53 3.99
N ASP A 18 5.03 -11.56 4.71
CA ASP A 18 5.64 -12.77 4.14
C ASP A 18 4.64 -13.58 3.30
N GLY A 19 3.37 -13.57 3.70
CA GLY A 19 2.27 -14.19 2.95
C GLY A 19 1.64 -13.29 1.88
N ALA A 20 2.13 -12.06 1.71
CA ALA A 20 1.54 -11.11 0.78
C ALA A 20 1.90 -11.43 -0.67
N THR A 21 0.94 -11.25 -1.57
CA THR A 21 1.08 -11.53 -3.00
C THR A 21 0.71 -10.31 -3.82
N LEU A 22 1.46 -10.05 -4.89
CA LEU A 22 1.17 -8.98 -5.83
C LEU A 22 0.28 -9.54 -6.96
N THR A 23 -0.97 -9.10 -7.01
CA THR A 23 -1.99 -9.53 -7.97
C THR A 23 -2.54 -8.35 -8.76
N LYS A 24 -3.17 -8.62 -9.90
CA LYS A 24 -3.86 -7.57 -10.67
C LYS A 24 -5.13 -7.15 -9.94
N ALA A 25 -5.42 -5.85 -9.92
CA ALA A 25 -6.70 -5.36 -9.45
C ALA A 25 -7.86 -5.90 -10.31
N PRO A 26 -9.08 -6.03 -9.77
CA PRO A 26 -10.26 -6.46 -10.54
C PRO A 26 -10.53 -5.59 -11.78
N ASP A 27 -10.29 -4.29 -11.65
CA ASP A 27 -10.43 -3.23 -12.65
C ASP A 27 -9.13 -2.96 -13.44
N TRP A 28 -8.16 -3.88 -13.40
CA TRP A 28 -6.84 -3.70 -14.01
C TRP A 28 -6.87 -3.30 -15.50
N ARG A 29 -7.90 -3.70 -16.25
CA ARG A 29 -8.02 -3.29 -17.66
C ARG A 29 -8.21 -1.78 -17.83
N GLU A 30 -8.76 -1.10 -16.83
CA GLU A 30 -9.08 0.33 -16.86
C GLU A 30 -7.98 1.15 -16.17
N THR A 31 -7.53 0.70 -14.99
CA THR A 31 -6.59 1.45 -14.15
C THR A 31 -5.14 0.99 -14.31
N SER A 32 -4.93 -0.26 -14.74
CA SER A 32 -3.64 -0.96 -14.68
C SER A 32 -3.07 -1.08 -13.25
N ASP A 33 -3.94 -1.04 -12.24
CA ASP A 33 -3.56 -1.10 -10.84
C ASP A 33 -3.25 -2.52 -10.37
N TRP A 34 -2.28 -2.62 -9.48
CA TRP A 34 -1.90 -3.87 -8.84
C TRP A 34 -2.23 -3.82 -7.35
N HIS A 35 -2.70 -4.93 -6.81
CA HIS A 35 -3.01 -5.06 -5.40
C HIS A 35 -1.97 -5.96 -4.74
N VAL A 36 -1.48 -5.53 -3.58
CA VAL A 36 -0.76 -6.41 -2.66
C VAL A 36 -1.78 -6.95 -1.67
N THR A 37 -2.05 -8.24 -1.76
CA THR A 37 -3.07 -8.94 -0.97
C THR A 37 -2.43 -9.87 0.06
N ALA A 38 -2.94 -9.85 1.29
CA ALA A 38 -2.62 -10.86 2.28
C ALA A 38 -3.19 -12.24 1.88
N ALA A 39 -2.76 -13.29 2.58
CA ALA A 39 -3.21 -14.65 2.34
C ALA A 39 -4.74 -14.85 2.50
N ASP A 40 -5.39 -14.01 3.30
CA ASP A 40 -6.84 -14.00 3.49
C ASP A 40 -7.62 -13.20 2.43
N GLY A 41 -6.92 -12.64 1.43
CA GLY A 41 -7.50 -11.82 0.36
C GLY A 41 -7.62 -10.33 0.70
N THR A 42 -7.22 -9.90 1.91
CA THR A 42 -7.26 -8.49 2.28
C THR A 42 -6.26 -7.67 1.46
N VAL A 43 -6.72 -6.60 0.81
CA VAL A 43 -5.84 -5.67 0.10
C VAL A 43 -5.10 -4.79 1.11
N LEU A 44 -3.78 -4.85 1.12
CA LEU A 44 -2.90 -4.10 2.02
C LEU A 44 -2.43 -2.80 1.37
N VAL A 45 -2.01 -2.90 0.11
CA VAL A 45 -1.39 -1.83 -0.68
C VAL A 45 -1.96 -1.87 -2.09
N VAL A 46 -2.22 -0.69 -2.65
CA VAL A 46 -2.54 -0.52 -4.06
C VAL A 46 -1.34 0.15 -4.74
N VAL A 47 -0.91 -0.42 -5.86
CA VAL A 47 0.21 0.02 -6.68
C VAL A 47 -0.34 0.51 -8.01
N THR A 48 -0.32 1.83 -8.19
CA THR A 48 -0.93 2.52 -9.33
C THR A 48 0.17 3.04 -10.26
N PRO A 49 0.06 2.85 -11.58
CA PRO A 49 1.00 3.45 -12.51
C PRO A 49 0.94 4.98 -12.44
N SER A 50 2.10 5.62 -12.56
CA SER A 50 2.22 7.06 -12.65
C SER A 50 2.46 7.45 -14.10
N TYR A 51 1.73 8.46 -14.56
CA TYR A 51 1.77 8.98 -15.92
C TYR A 51 2.25 10.44 -15.92
N GLY A 52 2.60 10.96 -17.09
CA GLY A 52 3.16 12.31 -17.25
C GLY A 52 4.68 12.33 -17.48
N GLY A 53 5.23 11.25 -18.03
CA GLY A 53 6.58 11.26 -18.63
C GLY A 53 6.51 11.59 -20.12
N THR A 54 7.64 12.02 -20.69
CA THR A 54 7.77 12.32 -22.13
C THR A 54 8.04 11.08 -23.01
N GLY A 55 7.99 9.86 -22.43
CA GLY A 55 8.24 8.61 -23.15
C GLY A 55 7.01 8.09 -23.92
N VAL A 56 7.24 7.14 -24.84
CA VAL A 56 6.23 6.59 -25.77
C VAL A 56 4.98 6.03 -25.08
N SER A 57 5.10 5.50 -23.85
CA SER A 57 3.96 4.99 -23.07
C SER A 57 3.32 6.03 -22.15
N GLY A 58 3.89 7.24 -22.03
CA GLY A 58 3.49 8.27 -21.07
C GLY A 58 3.71 7.92 -19.59
N ARG A 59 4.08 6.66 -19.28
CA ARG A 59 4.33 6.16 -17.92
C ARG A 59 5.70 6.63 -17.43
N ASN A 60 5.73 7.21 -16.23
CA ASN A 60 6.97 7.69 -15.58
C ASN A 60 7.29 6.97 -14.26
N GLY A 61 6.62 5.85 -13.98
CA GLY A 61 6.93 4.97 -12.86
C GLY A 61 5.67 4.38 -12.22
N TRP A 62 5.82 3.98 -10.97
CA TRP A 62 4.78 3.39 -10.13
C TRP A 62 4.69 4.13 -8.81
N ARG A 63 3.48 4.27 -8.29
CA ARG A 63 3.18 4.82 -6.97
C ARG A 63 2.52 3.75 -6.13
N GLN A 64 2.56 3.91 -4.82
CA GLN A 64 1.87 3.01 -3.89
C GLN A 64 1.11 3.80 -2.85
N HIS A 65 0.01 3.24 -2.36
CA HIS A 65 -0.69 3.73 -1.19
C HIS A 65 -1.31 2.59 -0.38
N LEU A 66 -1.53 2.81 0.90
CA LEU A 66 -2.21 1.84 1.76
C LEU A 66 -3.70 1.83 1.41
N ALA A 67 -4.27 0.65 1.15
CA ALA A 67 -5.68 0.52 0.80
C ALA A 67 -6.60 1.14 1.88
N ALA A 68 -6.24 0.98 3.15
CA ALA A 68 -6.97 1.53 4.28
C ALA A 68 -6.91 3.07 4.40
N LEU A 69 -5.93 3.74 3.77
CA LEU A 69 -5.77 5.20 3.83
C LEU A 69 -6.14 5.89 2.52
N GLY A 70 -6.35 5.12 1.45
CA GLY A 70 -6.57 5.64 0.11
C GLY A 70 -5.31 6.29 -0.50
N PRO A 71 -5.42 6.86 -1.71
CA PRO A 71 -4.32 7.50 -2.41
C PRO A 71 -3.74 8.62 -1.55
N ASN A 72 -2.47 8.46 -1.14
CA ASN A 72 -1.73 9.58 -0.58
C ASN A 72 -1.17 10.41 -1.74
N GLY A 73 -1.10 11.73 -1.59
CA GLY A 73 -0.52 12.62 -2.61
C GLY A 73 1.00 12.45 -2.79
N SER A 74 1.58 11.29 -2.43
CA SER A 74 3.01 11.08 -2.52
C SER A 74 3.47 11.21 -3.97
N ARG A 75 4.58 11.95 -4.10
CA ARG A 75 5.29 12.16 -5.37
C ARG A 75 6.36 11.10 -5.59
N ASP A 76 6.54 10.18 -4.63
CA ASP A 76 7.53 9.12 -4.72
C ASP A 76 7.17 8.17 -5.86
N ARG A 77 8.09 8.08 -6.83
CA ARG A 77 7.95 7.25 -8.00
C ARG A 77 8.97 6.14 -7.95
N HIS A 78 8.50 4.92 -8.08
CA HIS A 78 9.30 3.72 -8.16
C HIS A 78 9.49 3.33 -9.63
N LYS A 79 10.67 2.80 -9.95
CA LYS A 79 10.99 2.36 -11.32
C LYS A 79 10.18 1.12 -11.70
N THR A 80 9.98 0.22 -10.76
CA THR A 80 9.22 -1.03 -10.95
C THR A 80 8.00 -1.08 -10.03
N ARG A 81 7.02 -1.92 -10.39
CA ARG A 81 5.85 -2.17 -9.55
C ARG A 81 6.24 -2.97 -8.29
N GLU A 82 7.26 -3.82 -8.40
CA GLU A 82 7.81 -4.61 -7.31
C GLU A 82 8.44 -3.71 -6.24
N ASP A 83 9.23 -2.71 -6.65
CA ASP A 83 9.81 -1.72 -5.72
C ASP A 83 8.71 -0.93 -4.99
N ALA A 84 7.65 -0.56 -5.70
CA ALA A 84 6.48 0.12 -5.13
C ALA A 84 5.77 -0.80 -4.12
N ALA A 85 5.59 -2.08 -4.45
CA ALA A 85 4.96 -3.06 -3.57
C ALA A 85 5.78 -3.29 -2.30
N VAL A 86 7.11 -3.45 -2.41
CA VAL A 86 8.01 -3.60 -1.25
C VAL A 86 7.97 -2.37 -0.36
N THR A 87 8.04 -1.17 -0.95
CA THR A 87 7.94 0.09 -0.21
C THR A 87 6.59 0.22 0.49
N GLY A 88 5.51 -0.15 -0.20
CA GLY A 88 4.17 -0.14 0.36
C GLY A 88 3.98 -1.16 1.49
N LEU A 89 4.56 -2.37 1.38
CA LEU A 89 4.54 -3.36 2.46
C LEU A 89 5.32 -2.87 3.69
N ALA A 90 6.46 -2.21 3.50
CA ALA A 90 7.18 -1.58 4.60
C ALA A 90 6.36 -0.46 5.26
N ALA A 91 5.68 0.38 4.46
CA ALA A 91 4.76 1.41 4.97
C ALA A 91 3.57 0.79 5.70
N TRP A 92 2.99 -0.29 5.17
CA TRP A 92 1.89 -1.02 5.79
C TRP A 92 2.32 -1.62 7.12
N LYS A 93 3.50 -2.26 7.20
CA LYS A 93 4.04 -2.83 8.44
C LYS A 93 4.19 -1.76 9.52
N ARG A 94 4.79 -0.61 9.16
CA ARG A 94 4.93 0.54 10.09
C ARG A 94 3.57 1.05 10.55
N TRP A 95 2.61 1.17 9.64
CA TRP A 95 1.24 1.56 9.98
C TRP A 95 0.60 0.52 10.92
N ALA A 96 0.71 -0.78 10.62
CA ALA A 96 0.22 -1.92 11.39
C ALA A 96 0.72 -2.02 12.82
N THR A 97 1.96 -1.64 13.04
CA THR A 97 2.60 -1.72 14.34
C THR A 97 2.65 -0.37 15.05
N ALA A 98 2.24 0.72 14.41
CA ALA A 98 2.16 2.02 15.06
C ALA A 98 1.07 2.03 16.14
N PRO A 99 1.30 2.74 17.27
CA PRO A 99 0.24 2.99 18.23
C PRO A 99 -0.89 3.79 17.57
N ASN A 100 -2.14 3.45 17.88
CA ASN A 100 -3.27 4.26 17.43
C ASN A 100 -3.12 5.66 18.00
N ARG A 101 -3.10 6.68 17.14
CA ARG A 101 -3.01 8.08 17.54
C ARG A 101 -4.35 8.62 18.08
N ALA A 102 -5.12 7.77 18.76
CA ALA A 102 -6.33 8.14 19.49
C ALA A 102 -5.96 8.10 20.99
N GLY A 103 -5.50 9.24 21.51
CA GLY A 103 -5.11 9.36 22.92
C GLY A 103 -4.05 10.42 23.25
N ALA A 104 -3.65 11.28 22.31
CA ALA A 104 -2.75 12.42 22.59
C ALA A 104 -3.48 13.75 22.36
N ALA A 105 -4.53 13.99 23.15
CA ALA A 105 -5.17 15.28 23.31
C ALA A 105 -5.88 15.30 24.67
N ASP A 106 -5.11 15.28 25.76
CA ASP A 106 -5.48 15.90 27.04
C ASP A 106 -4.27 15.86 27.98
N SER A 107 -3.55 16.97 28.09
CA SER A 107 -2.66 17.32 29.21
C SER A 107 -2.46 18.82 29.22
#